data_AF-A0A9E3C0P1-F1
#
_entry.id   AF-A0A9E3C0P1-F1
#
_cell.length_a   1.000
_cell.length_b   1.000
_cell.length_c   1.000
_cell.angle_alpha   90.00
_cell.angle_beta   90.00
_cell.angle_gamma   90.00
#
_symmetry.space_group_name_H-M   'P 1'
#
loop_
_entity.id
_entity.type
_entity.pdbx_description
1 polymer ?
#
loop_
_entity_poly.entity_id
_entity_poly.type
_entity_poly.pdbx_seq_one_letter_code
_entity_poly.pdbx_strand_id
1 'polypeptide(L)'
;MTNADEPVKVAVVGGGCASIAAAFELTRPEHGGKYQVTVYQLGWRLGGKGASGRGVHDRIEEHGLHVWLGFYENAFRLLRECYRELGRDPRTCRLADWTDAFLPDPHLGFADRSEEGWLSWTAYFPPGDGMPGDPLTEHNPFTLRKYLAKAIALLRTLLLGVEISPTQDARNPWASGLHQEQAADLQASLDGIVGGMTALLRYGALATTAALIKGLALLDVALKSLPDLPETAVLPFAEALASGIRGRLEAFVARDHRVRHKWEIIDLVLAIIVGAVRFRLLSDPRGLEAIDEYECREWLRMNGAAEGSLDSAFVRGLYDLALAYEGGDPGRPGLAAGQALRGSLRMFFSYRGALLWKMRAGMGDVVFAPFYEVLKRRGV
;
A
#
# COMPACT_ATOMS: atom_id res chain seq x y z
N MET A 1 27.35 35.19 -24.40
CA MET A 1 26.43 35.75 -23.39
C MET A 1 25.10 35.04 -23.58
N THR A 2 24.76 34.09 -22.71
CA THR A 2 23.44 33.47 -22.72
C THR A 2 22.44 34.52 -22.26
N ASN A 3 21.47 34.88 -23.12
CA ASN A 3 20.40 35.79 -22.77
C ASN A 3 19.68 35.22 -21.54
N ALA A 4 19.70 35.94 -20.41
CA ALA A 4 19.07 35.49 -19.18
C ALA A 4 17.52 35.39 -19.29
N ASP A 5 16.95 35.88 -20.39
CA ASP A 5 15.52 35.90 -20.70
C ASP A 5 15.03 34.79 -21.63
N GLU A 6 15.91 33.93 -22.18
CA GLU A 6 15.44 32.81 -23.03
C GLU A 6 15.02 31.59 -22.18
N PRO A 7 13.87 30.97 -22.47
CA PRO A 7 13.40 29.82 -21.72
C PRO A 7 14.33 28.61 -21.91
N VAL A 8 14.48 27.81 -20.86
CA VAL A 8 15.21 26.54 -20.91
C VAL A 8 14.43 25.57 -21.78
N LYS A 9 15.03 25.14 -22.90
CA LYS A 9 14.42 24.16 -23.81
C LYS A 9 14.53 22.75 -23.22
N VAL A 10 13.39 22.09 -23.03
CA VAL A 10 13.31 20.74 -22.46
C VAL A 10 12.70 19.79 -23.48
N ALA A 11 13.48 18.80 -23.91
CA ALA A 11 12.97 17.69 -24.71
C ALA A 11 12.55 16.53 -23.78
N VAL A 12 11.28 16.14 -23.85
CA VAL A 12 10.73 14.98 -23.14
C VAL A 12 10.47 13.88 -24.17
N VAL A 13 11.11 12.73 -24.03
CA VAL A 13 11.00 11.62 -25.01
C VAL A 13 10.04 10.55 -24.48
N GLY A 14 8.98 10.28 -25.25
CA GLY A 14 7.84 9.45 -24.88
C GLY A 14 6.70 10.24 -24.25
N GLY A 15 5.50 9.67 -24.28
CA GLY A 15 4.24 10.28 -23.84
C GLY A 15 3.47 9.41 -22.84
N GLY A 16 4.20 8.62 -22.03
CA GLY A 16 3.63 7.86 -20.92
C GLY A 16 3.45 8.68 -19.64
N CYS A 17 3.06 8.03 -18.53
CA CYS A 17 2.78 8.70 -17.25
C CYS A 17 3.92 9.63 -16.78
N ALA A 18 5.17 9.16 -16.83
CA ALA A 18 6.32 9.93 -16.37
C ALA A 18 6.52 11.21 -17.20
N SER A 19 6.45 11.09 -18.53
CA SER A 19 6.62 12.20 -19.45
C SER A 19 5.53 13.26 -19.31
N ILE A 20 4.27 12.81 -19.21
CA ILE A 20 3.13 13.71 -19.08
C ILE A 20 3.13 14.41 -17.72
N ALA A 21 3.48 13.71 -16.64
CA ALA A 21 3.67 14.33 -15.33
C ALA A 21 4.79 15.37 -15.36
N ALA A 22 5.95 15.04 -15.95
CA ALA A 22 7.07 15.98 -16.08
C ALA A 22 6.70 17.22 -16.90
N ALA A 23 6.05 17.04 -18.06
CA ALA A 23 5.60 18.14 -18.89
C ALA A 23 4.57 19.03 -18.16
N PHE A 24 3.64 18.43 -17.42
CA PHE A 24 2.63 19.16 -16.66
C PHE A 24 3.24 19.97 -15.50
N GLU A 25 4.21 19.41 -14.79
CA GLU A 25 4.93 20.10 -13.72
C GLU A 25 5.82 21.22 -14.28
N LEU A 26 6.61 20.97 -15.33
CA LEU A 26 7.52 21.97 -15.91
C LEU A 26 6.78 23.14 -16.59
N THR A 27 5.54 22.94 -17.02
CA THR A 27 4.73 23.99 -17.68
C THR A 27 3.79 24.71 -16.72
N ARG A 28 3.98 24.52 -15.41
CA ARG A 28 3.22 25.21 -14.37
C ARG A 28 3.32 26.75 -14.49
N PRO A 29 2.21 27.49 -14.32
CA PRO A 29 2.23 28.96 -14.34
C PRO A 29 3.23 29.59 -13.36
N GLU A 30 3.48 28.93 -12.22
CA GLU A 30 4.42 29.36 -11.18
C GLU A 30 5.88 29.44 -11.68
N HIS A 31 6.20 28.77 -12.79
CA HIS A 31 7.50 28.86 -13.43
C HIS A 31 7.66 30.10 -14.32
N GLY A 32 6.59 30.87 -14.58
CA GLY A 32 6.66 32.12 -15.34
C GLY A 32 7.24 31.96 -16.74
N GLY A 33 7.04 30.81 -17.39
CA GLY A 33 7.59 30.51 -18.71
C GLY A 33 9.07 30.12 -18.72
N LYS A 34 9.69 29.81 -17.56
CA LYS A 34 11.09 29.39 -17.45
C LYS A 34 11.46 28.20 -18.35
N TYR A 35 10.51 27.32 -18.65
CA TYR A 35 10.74 26.11 -19.44
C TYR A 35 9.90 26.13 -20.73
N GLN A 36 10.56 25.88 -21.85
CA GLN A 36 9.91 25.57 -23.13
C GLN A 36 9.97 24.05 -23.33
N VAL A 37 8.85 23.37 -23.10
CA VAL A 37 8.79 21.90 -23.14
C VAL A 37 8.31 21.42 -24.50
N THR A 38 8.94 20.39 -25.04
CA THR A 38 8.47 19.66 -26.22
C THR A 38 8.43 18.16 -25.92
N VAL A 39 7.28 17.52 -26.17
CA VAL A 39 7.10 16.08 -25.97
C VAL A 39 7.20 15.35 -27.31
N TYR A 40 8.19 14.47 -27.44
CA TYR A 40 8.40 13.62 -28.60
C TYR A 40 7.77 12.25 -28.35
N GLN A 41 6.57 12.00 -28.87
CA GLN A 41 5.90 10.71 -28.81
C GLN A 41 6.00 9.98 -30.15
N LEU A 42 6.27 8.67 -30.11
CA LEU A 42 6.15 7.82 -31.30
C LEU A 42 4.67 7.61 -31.66
N GLY A 43 4.29 8.05 -32.86
CA GLY A 43 2.91 7.96 -33.33
C GLY A 43 1.98 8.97 -32.65
N TRP A 44 0.68 8.80 -32.86
CA TRP A 44 -0.33 9.79 -32.46
C TRP A 44 -0.96 9.55 -31.09
N ARG A 45 -0.66 8.41 -30.43
CA ARG A 45 -1.27 8.01 -29.15
C ARG A 45 -0.36 8.34 -27.97
N LEU A 46 -0.88 9.15 -27.05
CA LEU A 46 -0.30 9.30 -25.72
C LEU A 46 -0.73 8.15 -24.81
N GLY A 47 0.01 7.94 -23.73
CA GLY A 47 -0.32 7.02 -22.66
C GLY A 47 0.71 5.95 -22.37
N GLY A 48 1.57 5.63 -23.34
CA GLY A 48 2.50 4.50 -23.20
C GLY A 48 1.74 3.22 -22.85
N LYS A 49 2.07 2.59 -21.71
CA LYS A 49 1.36 1.39 -21.20
C LYS A 49 -0.10 1.65 -20.84
N GLY A 50 -0.48 2.89 -20.53
CA GLY A 50 -1.85 3.30 -20.26
C GLY A 50 -2.59 3.89 -21.47
N ALA A 51 -2.08 3.70 -22.69
CA ALA A 51 -2.78 4.11 -23.89
C ALA A 51 -3.98 3.21 -24.16
N SER A 52 -5.08 3.81 -24.60
CA SER A 52 -6.31 3.11 -24.99
C SER A 52 -6.64 3.41 -26.46
N GLY A 53 -7.30 2.46 -27.13
CA GLY A 53 -7.82 2.57 -28.49
C GLY A 53 -9.33 2.33 -28.56
N ARG A 54 -9.83 2.25 -29.79
CA ARG A 54 -11.21 1.90 -30.10
C ARG A 54 -11.24 0.79 -31.13
N GLY A 55 -11.88 -0.31 -30.78
CA GLY A 55 -12.13 -1.46 -31.65
C GLY A 55 -13.47 -1.36 -32.37
N VAL A 56 -13.93 -2.52 -32.85
CA VAL A 56 -15.24 -2.66 -33.48
C VAL A 56 -16.34 -2.22 -32.51
N HIS A 57 -17.32 -1.45 -33.01
CA HIS A 57 -18.41 -0.85 -32.22
C HIS A 57 -17.94 0.10 -31.11
N ASP A 58 -16.82 0.80 -31.32
CA ASP A 58 -16.25 1.78 -30.38
C ASP A 58 -15.94 1.19 -29.00
N ARG A 59 -15.70 -0.13 -28.92
CA ARG A 59 -15.26 -0.77 -27.69
C ARG A 59 -13.89 -0.26 -27.31
N ILE A 60 -13.71 0.08 -26.04
CA ILE A 60 -12.42 0.49 -25.49
C ILE A 60 -11.47 -0.71 -25.54
N GLU A 61 -10.32 -0.53 -26.18
CA GLU A 61 -9.24 -1.51 -26.23
C GLU A 61 -8.06 -0.99 -25.43
N GLU A 62 -7.62 -1.75 -24.43
CA GLU A 62 -6.47 -1.38 -23.59
C GLU A 62 -5.47 -2.53 -23.57
N HIS A 63 -4.19 -2.20 -23.35
CA HIS A 63 -3.15 -3.21 -23.22
C HIS A 63 -3.35 -4.11 -21.98
N GLY A 64 -4.04 -3.61 -20.95
CA GLY A 64 -4.31 -4.35 -19.73
C GLY A 64 -5.29 -3.60 -18.85
N LEU A 65 -5.78 -4.28 -17.81
CA LEU A 65 -6.64 -3.68 -16.81
C LEU A 65 -5.83 -2.66 -16.00
N HIS A 66 -6.26 -1.39 -16.01
CA HIS A 66 -5.68 -0.35 -15.18
C HIS A 66 -6.61 -0.04 -14.01
N VAL A 67 -6.10 -0.16 -12.79
CA VAL A 67 -6.79 0.21 -11.55
C VAL A 67 -5.90 1.17 -10.78
N TRP A 68 -6.49 2.24 -10.23
CA TRP A 68 -5.76 3.18 -9.38
C TRP A 68 -5.95 2.80 -7.92
N LEU A 69 -4.87 2.90 -7.14
CA LEU A 69 -4.91 2.61 -5.72
C LEU A 69 -5.15 3.91 -4.95
N GLY A 70 -5.97 3.86 -3.90
CA GLY A 70 -6.35 5.04 -3.11
C GLY A 70 -5.20 5.73 -2.38
N PHE A 71 -3.98 5.19 -2.41
CA PHE A 71 -2.78 5.83 -1.88
C PHE A 71 -1.93 6.54 -2.95
N TYR A 72 -2.37 6.56 -4.21
CA TYR A 72 -1.69 7.23 -5.33
C TYR A 72 -1.86 8.77 -5.26
N GLU A 73 -1.49 9.35 -4.12
CA GLU A 73 -1.69 10.77 -3.79
C GLU A 73 -1.18 11.70 -4.89
N ASN A 74 0.04 11.47 -5.38
CA ASN A 74 0.64 12.30 -6.43
C ASN A 74 -0.14 12.24 -7.74
N ALA A 75 -0.60 11.05 -8.12
CA ALA A 75 -1.32 10.85 -9.36
C ALA A 75 -2.71 11.49 -9.28
N PHE A 76 -3.44 11.29 -8.17
CA PHE A 76 -4.74 11.92 -7.97
C PHE A 76 -4.63 13.43 -7.83
N ARG A 77 -3.61 13.95 -7.14
CA ARG A 77 -3.35 15.40 -7.04
C ARG A 77 -3.20 16.01 -8.43
N LEU A 78 -2.30 15.46 -9.24
CA LEU A 78 -2.05 15.91 -10.62
C LEU A 78 -3.31 15.85 -11.48
N LEU A 79 -4.04 14.74 -11.42
CA LEU A 79 -5.27 14.55 -12.17
C LEU A 79 -6.33 15.59 -11.79
N ARG A 80 -6.54 15.80 -10.49
CA ARG A 80 -7.52 16.78 -9.98
C ARG A 80 -7.20 18.20 -10.42
N GLU A 81 -5.92 18.57 -10.39
CA GLU A 81 -5.46 19.86 -10.91
C GLU A 81 -5.71 19.98 -12.42
N CYS A 82 -5.40 18.94 -13.20
CA CYS A 82 -5.64 18.90 -14.64
C CYS A 82 -7.14 19.08 -14.98
N TYR A 83 -8.04 18.33 -14.34
CA TYR A 83 -9.48 18.46 -14.59
C TYR A 83 -10.01 19.84 -14.19
N ARG A 84 -9.55 20.37 -13.05
CA ARG A 84 -9.92 21.72 -12.58
C ARG A 84 -9.49 22.80 -13.58
N GLU A 85 -8.27 22.71 -14.11
CA GLU A 85 -7.77 23.67 -15.10
C GLU A 85 -8.52 23.61 -16.42
N LEU A 86 -8.98 22.43 -16.84
CA LEU A 86 -9.77 22.30 -18.06
C LEU A 86 -11.13 23.01 -17.94
N GLY A 87 -11.72 23.02 -16.75
CA GLY A 87 -12.96 23.74 -16.45
C GLY A 87 -14.12 23.37 -17.38
N ARG A 88 -14.26 22.08 -17.71
CA ARG A 88 -15.25 21.60 -18.68
C ARG A 88 -16.68 21.80 -18.18
N ASP A 89 -17.61 22.12 -19.07
CA ASP A 89 -19.03 22.27 -18.73
C ASP A 89 -19.69 20.88 -18.56
N PRO A 90 -20.20 20.53 -17.36
CA PRO A 90 -20.82 19.23 -17.10
C PRO A 90 -22.08 18.96 -17.93
N ARG A 91 -22.70 19.99 -18.52
CA ARG A 91 -23.86 19.82 -19.41
C ARG A 91 -23.46 19.31 -20.79
N THR A 92 -22.21 19.52 -21.21
CA THR A 92 -21.72 19.17 -22.55
C THR A 92 -20.65 18.09 -22.52
N CYS A 93 -19.96 17.91 -21.39
CA CYS A 93 -18.96 16.86 -21.20
C CYS A 93 -19.34 15.96 -20.03
N ARG A 94 -19.50 14.66 -20.29
CA ARG A 94 -19.83 13.66 -19.25
C ARG A 94 -18.69 13.41 -18.25
N LEU A 95 -17.46 13.69 -18.65
CA LEU A 95 -16.25 13.54 -17.84
C LEU A 95 -15.68 14.94 -17.56
N ALA A 96 -16.51 15.78 -16.93
CA ALA A 96 -16.19 17.18 -16.69
C ALA A 96 -15.24 17.35 -15.49
N ASP A 97 -15.43 16.56 -14.43
CA ASP A 97 -14.56 16.49 -13.28
C ASP A 97 -13.96 15.08 -13.10
N TRP A 98 -12.88 14.96 -12.32
CA TRP A 98 -12.27 13.67 -12.04
C TRP A 98 -13.22 12.72 -11.29
N THR A 99 -14.15 13.24 -10.49
CA THR A 99 -15.18 12.45 -9.80
C THR A 99 -16.22 11.86 -10.76
N ASP A 100 -16.38 12.44 -11.95
CA ASP A 100 -17.15 11.80 -13.03
C ASP A 100 -16.38 10.65 -13.65
N ALA A 101 -15.05 10.73 -13.69
CA ALA A 101 -14.19 9.79 -14.40
C ALA A 101 -13.75 8.57 -13.57
N PHE A 102 -13.73 8.70 -12.24
CA PHE A 102 -13.34 7.63 -11.32
C PHE A 102 -14.50 7.16 -10.44
N LEU A 103 -14.57 5.85 -10.22
CA LEU A 103 -15.51 5.17 -9.35
C LEU A 103 -14.76 4.52 -8.19
N PRO A 104 -15.12 4.79 -6.93
CA PRO A 104 -14.54 4.09 -5.79
C PRO A 104 -14.94 2.61 -5.83
N ASP A 105 -14.00 1.71 -5.53
CA ASP A 105 -14.27 0.31 -5.27
C ASP A 105 -13.64 -0.11 -3.93
N PRO A 106 -14.45 -0.41 -2.90
CA PRO A 106 -13.97 -0.82 -1.59
C PRO A 106 -13.64 -2.32 -1.53
N HIS A 107 -13.88 -3.11 -2.58
CA HIS A 107 -13.71 -4.56 -2.53
C HIS A 107 -12.37 -5.00 -3.11
N LEU A 108 -11.67 -5.85 -2.37
CA LEU A 108 -10.51 -6.59 -2.86
C LEU A 108 -10.86 -8.07 -2.93
N GLY A 109 -10.51 -8.72 -4.03
CA GLY A 109 -10.72 -10.15 -4.24
C GLY A 109 -9.41 -10.87 -4.51
N PHE A 110 -9.26 -12.07 -3.95
CA PHE A 110 -8.18 -13.00 -4.25
C PHE A 110 -8.77 -14.34 -4.64
N ALA A 111 -8.09 -15.02 -5.56
CA ALA A 111 -8.39 -16.39 -5.93
C ALA A 111 -7.20 -17.28 -5.56
N ASP A 112 -7.49 -18.43 -4.96
CA ASP A 112 -6.51 -19.45 -4.61
C ASP A 112 -6.95 -20.81 -5.14
N ARG A 113 -6.00 -21.72 -5.37
CA ARG A 113 -6.28 -23.07 -5.81
C ARG A 113 -6.22 -24.02 -4.62
N SER A 114 -7.32 -24.70 -4.32
CA SER A 114 -7.39 -25.82 -3.40
C SER A 114 -7.42 -27.16 -4.16
N GLU A 115 -7.38 -28.27 -3.41
CA GLU A 115 -7.59 -29.62 -3.98
C GLU A 115 -8.99 -29.76 -4.61
N GLU A 116 -9.98 -28.99 -4.15
CA GLU A 116 -11.37 -29.03 -4.60
C GLU A 116 -11.68 -28.02 -5.73
N GLY A 117 -10.71 -27.16 -6.11
CA GLY A 117 -10.85 -26.21 -7.21
C GLY A 117 -10.41 -24.78 -6.86
N TRP A 118 -10.98 -23.80 -7.55
CA TRP A 118 -10.70 -22.38 -7.29
C TRP A 118 -11.56 -21.87 -6.13
N LEU A 119 -10.91 -21.28 -5.13
CA LEU A 119 -11.53 -20.59 -4.02
C LEU A 119 -11.36 -19.09 -4.22
N SER A 120 -12.46 -18.36 -4.23
CA SER A 120 -12.46 -16.90 -4.27
C SER A 120 -12.82 -16.33 -2.91
N TRP A 121 -12.00 -15.43 -2.41
CA TRP A 121 -12.24 -14.69 -1.18
C TRP A 121 -12.26 -13.19 -1.45
N THR A 122 -13.20 -12.48 -0.84
CA THR A 122 -13.29 -11.02 -0.96
C THR A 122 -13.29 -10.38 0.42
N ALA A 123 -12.68 -9.20 0.49
CA ALA A 123 -12.73 -8.31 1.65
C ALA A 123 -13.28 -6.94 1.25
N TYR A 124 -14.06 -6.36 2.17
CA TYR A 124 -14.54 -4.98 2.06
C TYR A 124 -13.67 -4.06 2.91
N PHE A 125 -13.13 -3.01 2.30
CA PHE A 125 -12.31 -2.02 2.96
C PHE A 125 -13.15 -0.77 3.17
N PRO A 126 -13.46 -0.38 4.43
CA PRO A 126 -14.26 0.80 4.69
C PRO A 126 -13.57 2.06 4.16
N PRO A 127 -14.32 3.13 3.83
CA PRO A 127 -13.69 4.33 3.28
C PRO A 127 -12.64 4.92 4.22
N GLY A 128 -11.48 5.28 3.68
CA GLY A 128 -10.42 5.99 4.39
C GLY A 128 -10.69 7.49 4.45
N ASP A 129 -10.07 8.17 5.42
CA ASP A 129 -10.31 9.60 5.67
C ASP A 129 -9.87 10.51 4.49
N GLY A 130 -10.80 11.36 4.05
CA GLY A 130 -10.61 12.29 2.93
C GLY A 130 -10.50 11.59 1.57
N MET A 131 -10.03 12.32 0.56
CA MET A 131 -9.94 11.85 -0.82
C MET A 131 -8.48 11.75 -1.26
N PRO A 132 -8.14 10.84 -2.19
CA PRO A 132 -6.78 10.77 -2.68
C PRO A 132 -6.40 12.07 -3.42
N GLY A 133 -5.16 12.51 -3.23
CA GLY A 133 -4.66 13.77 -3.77
C GLY A 133 -5.12 15.02 -3.02
N ASP A 134 -5.88 14.89 -1.93
CA ASP A 134 -6.07 15.99 -0.99
C ASP A 134 -4.70 16.37 -0.39
N PRO A 135 -4.43 17.66 -0.09
CA PRO A 135 -3.17 18.08 0.49
C PRO A 135 -2.82 17.25 1.74
N LEU A 136 -1.56 16.85 1.84
CA LEU A 136 -1.05 16.27 3.08
C LEU A 136 -0.93 17.40 4.10
N THR A 137 -1.47 17.19 5.30
CA THR A 137 -1.26 18.11 6.42
C THR A 137 0.16 17.93 6.98
N GLU A 138 0.58 18.80 7.91
CA GLU A 138 1.88 18.69 8.60
C GLU A 138 2.11 17.31 9.24
N HIS A 139 1.03 16.58 9.56
CA HIS A 139 1.09 15.24 10.10
C HIS A 139 1.13 14.19 8.98
N ASN A 140 2.24 14.10 8.24
CA ASN A 140 2.42 13.10 7.18
C ASN A 140 1.98 11.70 7.67
N PRO A 141 0.90 11.10 7.11
CA PRO A 141 0.42 9.79 7.53
C PRO A 141 1.34 8.65 7.08
N PHE A 142 2.28 8.92 6.17
CA PHE A 142 3.10 7.93 5.48
C PHE A 142 4.47 7.71 6.12
N THR A 143 4.50 7.39 7.42
CA THR A 143 5.75 7.07 8.11
C THR A 143 5.78 5.61 8.50
N LEU A 144 6.97 5.00 8.48
CA LEU A 144 7.13 3.60 8.87
C LEU A 144 6.63 3.35 10.29
N ARG A 145 6.83 4.30 11.21
CA ARG A 145 6.31 4.25 12.57
C ARG A 145 4.78 4.17 12.61
N LYS A 146 4.08 4.99 11.82
CA LYS A 146 2.61 4.92 11.70
C LYS A 146 2.16 3.61 11.06
N TYR A 147 2.88 3.11 10.06
CA TYR A 147 2.58 1.82 9.43
C TYR A 147 2.71 0.64 10.40
N LEU A 148 3.78 0.58 11.20
CA LEU A 148 3.96 -0.49 12.19
C LEU A 148 2.94 -0.39 13.33
N ALA A 149 2.56 0.81 13.76
CA ALA A 149 1.48 1.00 14.72
C ALA A 149 0.13 0.46 14.19
N LYS A 150 -0.19 0.74 12.91
CA LYS A 150 -1.38 0.19 12.24
C LYS A 150 -1.30 -1.33 12.08
N ALA A 151 -0.12 -1.88 11.79
CA ALA A 151 0.12 -3.31 11.72
C ALA A 151 -0.13 -4.00 13.08
N ILE A 152 0.37 -3.42 14.18
CA ILE A 152 0.10 -3.93 15.53
C ILE A 152 -1.38 -3.83 15.90
N ALA A 153 -2.04 -2.72 15.56
CA ALA A 153 -3.48 -2.56 15.77
C ALA A 153 -4.27 -3.64 15.00
N LEU A 154 -3.91 -3.91 13.74
CA LEU A 154 -4.50 -5.00 12.95
C LEU A 154 -4.30 -6.36 13.63
N LEU A 155 -3.09 -6.67 14.12
CA LEU A 155 -2.84 -7.92 14.84
C LEU A 155 -3.72 -8.05 16.09
N ARG A 156 -3.86 -6.98 16.88
CA ARG A 156 -4.75 -6.97 18.05
C ARG A 156 -6.21 -7.25 17.67
N THR A 157 -6.71 -6.58 16.62
CA THR A 157 -8.07 -6.79 16.12
C THR A 157 -8.27 -8.22 15.63
N LEU A 158 -7.33 -8.77 14.86
CA LEU A 158 -7.42 -10.14 14.35
C LEU A 158 -7.38 -11.17 15.48
N LEU A 159 -6.51 -10.99 16.49
CA LEU A 159 -6.44 -11.89 17.65
C LEU A 159 -7.72 -11.88 18.49
N LEU A 160 -8.30 -10.71 18.75
CA LEU A 160 -9.60 -10.60 19.43
C LEU A 160 -10.71 -11.26 18.61
N GLY A 161 -10.69 -11.11 17.29
CA GLY A 161 -11.65 -11.71 16.38
C GLY A 161 -11.59 -13.25 16.34
N VAL A 162 -10.45 -13.86 16.67
CA VAL A 162 -10.32 -15.32 16.79
C VAL A 162 -11.01 -15.85 18.06
N GLU A 163 -11.07 -15.07 19.15
CA GLU A 163 -11.68 -15.52 20.41
C GLU A 163 -13.21 -15.40 20.44
N ILE A 164 -13.79 -14.42 19.74
CA ILE A 164 -15.20 -14.03 19.91
C ILE A 164 -16.14 -14.85 18.98
N SER A 165 -15.65 -15.54 17.94
CA SER A 165 -16.49 -16.40 17.10
C SER A 165 -15.71 -17.46 16.31
N PRO A 166 -15.82 -18.75 16.68
CA PRO A 166 -15.46 -19.85 15.78
C PRO A 166 -16.54 -20.10 14.71
N THR A 167 -17.76 -19.56 14.86
CA THR A 167 -18.97 -20.02 14.15
C THR A 167 -19.80 -18.94 13.45
N GLN A 168 -19.34 -17.70 13.36
CA GLN A 168 -20.03 -16.70 12.53
C GLN A 168 -19.36 -16.57 11.15
N ASP A 169 -20.14 -16.91 10.13
CA ASP A 169 -19.81 -16.82 8.71
C ASP A 169 -18.92 -15.64 8.36
N ALA A 170 -17.84 -15.92 7.61
CA ALA A 170 -17.25 -15.20 6.47
C ALA A 170 -17.42 -13.67 6.33
N ARG A 171 -17.72 -12.94 7.41
CA ARG A 171 -17.93 -11.50 7.42
C ARG A 171 -16.60 -10.87 7.78
N ASN A 172 -15.86 -10.58 6.71
CA ASN A 172 -14.85 -9.55 6.56
C ASN A 172 -14.09 -9.12 7.85
N PRO A 173 -12.83 -9.55 8.05
CA PRO A 173 -11.99 -9.07 9.16
C PRO A 173 -11.72 -7.56 9.16
N TRP A 174 -11.98 -6.87 8.04
CA TRP A 174 -11.88 -5.41 7.92
C TRP A 174 -13.19 -4.66 8.21
N ALA A 175 -14.32 -5.37 8.40
CA ALA A 175 -15.62 -4.77 8.72
C ALA A 175 -15.72 -4.36 10.20
N SER A 176 -15.01 -5.06 11.08
CA SER A 176 -14.65 -4.52 12.39
C SER A 176 -13.65 -3.41 12.12
N GLY A 177 -14.15 -2.17 12.00
CA GLY A 177 -13.30 -0.99 11.90
C GLY A 177 -12.17 -1.11 12.92
N LEU A 178 -10.93 -0.77 12.52
CA LEU A 178 -9.79 -0.75 13.43
C LEU A 178 -10.24 0.02 14.67
N HIS A 179 -10.56 -0.70 15.75
CA HIS A 179 -10.99 -0.05 16.97
C HIS A 179 -9.83 0.84 17.35
N GLN A 180 -10.04 2.15 17.28
CA GLN A 180 -9.21 3.13 17.94
C GLN A 180 -9.47 2.92 19.44
N GLU A 181 -8.95 1.81 19.98
CA GLU A 181 -8.73 1.75 21.40
C GLU A 181 -7.78 2.89 21.72
N GLN A 182 -8.26 3.79 22.56
CA GLN A 182 -7.46 4.78 23.26
C GLN A 182 -6.15 4.10 23.63
N ALA A 183 -5.04 4.61 23.09
CA ALA A 183 -3.74 4.29 23.62
C ALA A 183 -3.87 4.53 25.12
N ALA A 184 -3.82 3.45 25.91
CA ALA A 184 -3.69 3.62 27.34
C ALA A 184 -2.51 4.57 27.52
N ASP A 185 -2.74 5.69 28.22
CA ASP A 185 -1.71 6.63 28.65
C ASP A 185 -0.71 5.87 29.53
N LEU A 186 0.14 5.08 28.90
CA LEU A 186 1.35 4.56 29.47
C LEU A 186 2.37 5.67 29.26
N GLN A 187 2.32 6.66 30.16
CA GLN A 187 3.48 7.49 30.48
C GLN A 187 4.53 6.60 31.16
N ALA A 188 4.98 5.55 30.47
CA ALA A 188 5.92 4.58 30.97
C ALA A 188 7.34 5.12 30.72
N SER A 189 8.15 5.17 31.77
CA SER A 189 9.59 5.37 31.61
C SER A 189 10.18 4.25 30.74
N LEU A 190 11.30 4.51 30.06
CA LEU A 190 12.01 3.50 29.26
C LEU A 190 12.29 2.24 30.09
N ASP A 191 12.69 2.39 31.35
CA ASP A 191 12.88 1.29 32.30
C ASP A 191 11.60 0.50 32.58
N GLY A 192 10.46 1.18 32.68
CA GLY A 192 9.15 0.56 32.84
C GLY A 192 8.75 -0.29 31.63
N ILE A 193 9.07 0.17 30.42
CA ILE A 193 8.82 -0.58 29.17
C ILE A 193 9.66 -1.86 29.16
N VAL A 194 10.98 -1.75 29.40
CA VAL A 194 11.91 -2.89 29.45
C VAL A 194 11.52 -3.87 30.57
N GLY A 195 11.16 -3.37 31.75
CA GLY A 195 10.68 -4.17 32.87
C GLY A 195 9.41 -4.95 32.52
N GLY A 196 8.44 -4.32 31.84
CA GLY A 196 7.22 -4.96 31.36
C GLY A 196 7.49 -6.08 30.36
N MET A 197 8.40 -5.85 29.40
CA MET A 197 8.77 -6.86 28.41
C MET A 197 9.43 -8.07 29.10
N THR A 198 10.36 -7.79 30.01
CA THR A 198 11.06 -8.82 30.79
C THR A 198 10.09 -9.65 31.65
N ALA A 199 9.11 -9.01 32.27
CA ALA A 199 8.08 -9.71 33.06
C ALA A 199 7.25 -10.67 32.20
N LEU A 200 6.81 -10.23 31.01
CA LEU A 200 6.04 -11.08 30.10
C LEU A 200 6.86 -12.30 29.60
N LEU A 201 8.16 -12.11 29.34
CA LEU A 201 9.05 -13.18 28.90
C LEU A 201 9.32 -14.22 30.01
N ARG A 202 9.61 -13.78 31.25
CA ARG A 202 10.07 -14.66 32.34
C ARG A 202 9.01 -15.61 32.88
N TYR A 203 7.73 -15.25 32.83
CA TYR A 203 6.67 -16.04 33.44
C TYR A 203 5.92 -16.99 32.50
N GLY A 204 6.42 -17.20 31.27
CA GLY A 204 5.65 -17.91 30.24
C GLY A 204 4.29 -17.27 29.97
N ALA A 205 4.12 -15.99 30.33
CA ALA A 205 2.82 -15.31 30.37
C ALA A 205 2.19 -15.23 28.97
N LEU A 206 3.02 -15.21 27.93
CA LEU A 206 2.62 -15.26 26.52
C LEU A 206 1.91 -16.58 26.12
N ALA A 207 1.71 -17.51 27.06
CA ALA A 207 0.84 -18.68 26.90
C ALA A 207 -0.66 -18.35 26.95
N THR A 208 -1.07 -17.08 27.13
CA THR A 208 -2.49 -16.66 27.10
C THR A 208 -2.73 -15.59 26.04
N THR A 209 -3.92 -15.56 25.41
CA THR A 209 -4.25 -14.53 24.41
C THR A 209 -4.26 -13.13 25.02
N ALA A 210 -4.78 -12.97 26.23
CA ALA A 210 -4.76 -11.69 26.96
C ALA A 210 -3.32 -11.17 27.14
N ALA A 211 -2.35 -12.05 27.44
CA ALA A 211 -0.95 -11.64 27.54
C ALA A 211 -0.33 -11.34 26.18
N LEU A 212 -0.70 -12.04 25.10
CA LEU A 212 -0.26 -11.70 23.75
C LEU A 212 -0.78 -10.32 23.33
N ILE A 213 -2.05 -10.01 23.61
CA ILE A 213 -2.65 -8.69 23.34
C ILE A 213 -1.94 -7.60 24.17
N LYS A 214 -1.72 -7.84 25.46
CA LYS A 214 -0.94 -6.92 26.32
C LYS A 214 0.49 -6.74 25.79
N GLY A 215 1.10 -7.82 25.32
CA GLY A 215 2.44 -7.80 24.74
C GLY A 215 2.50 -6.98 23.45
N LEU A 216 1.52 -7.11 22.56
CA LEU A 216 1.39 -6.28 21.36
C LEU A 216 1.21 -4.79 21.72
N ALA A 217 0.42 -4.48 22.73
CA ALA A 217 0.28 -3.10 23.22
C ALA A 217 1.63 -2.54 23.74
N LEU A 218 2.39 -3.35 24.46
CA LEU A 218 3.71 -2.96 24.95
C LEU A 218 4.72 -2.81 23.79
N LEU A 219 4.65 -3.68 22.78
CA LEU A 219 5.48 -3.59 21.58
C LEU A 219 5.19 -2.30 20.80
N ASP A 220 3.94 -1.88 20.67
CA ASP A 220 3.57 -0.61 20.02
C ASP A 220 4.21 0.59 20.73
N VAL A 221 4.16 0.62 22.07
CA VAL A 221 4.84 1.65 22.86
C VAL A 221 6.35 1.58 22.66
N ALA A 222 6.95 0.38 22.70
CA ALA A 222 8.39 0.20 22.51
C ALA A 222 8.86 0.68 21.11
N LEU A 223 8.13 0.35 20.04
CA LEU A 223 8.45 0.83 18.70
C LEU A 223 8.35 2.35 18.59
N LYS A 224 7.38 2.97 19.28
CA LYS A 224 7.25 4.44 19.34
C LYS A 224 8.40 5.11 20.09
N SER A 225 9.04 4.41 21.03
CA SER A 225 10.20 4.90 21.78
C SER A 225 11.55 4.65 21.09
N LEU A 226 11.61 3.97 19.93
CA LEU A 226 12.85 3.84 19.18
C LEU A 226 13.29 5.18 18.56
N PRO A 227 14.60 5.52 18.59
CA PRO A 227 15.74 4.65 18.90
C PRO A 227 16.19 4.62 20.39
N ASP A 228 15.47 5.26 21.30
CA ASP A 228 15.91 5.43 22.70
C ASP A 228 15.89 4.12 23.52
N LEU A 229 15.23 3.08 23.01
CA LEU A 229 15.25 1.73 23.59
C LEU A 229 16.35 0.87 22.96
N PRO A 230 17.03 0.03 23.76
CA PRO A 230 18.01 -0.91 23.22
C PRO A 230 17.31 -1.97 22.38
N GLU A 231 17.75 -2.12 21.12
CA GLU A 231 17.24 -3.16 20.21
C GLU A 231 17.40 -4.57 20.78
N THR A 232 18.42 -4.79 21.61
CA THR A 232 18.65 -6.05 22.33
C THR A 232 17.55 -6.41 23.32
N ALA A 233 16.69 -5.46 23.70
CA ALA A 233 15.48 -5.72 24.47
C ALA A 233 14.24 -5.89 23.57
N VAL A 234 14.12 -5.07 22.51
CA VAL A 234 12.92 -5.04 21.66
C VAL A 234 12.85 -6.24 20.72
N LEU A 235 13.96 -6.64 20.09
CA LEU A 235 13.96 -7.73 19.11
C LEU A 235 13.61 -9.09 19.75
N PRO A 236 14.24 -9.54 20.85
CA PRO A 236 13.87 -10.81 21.46
C PRO A 236 12.42 -10.83 21.96
N PHE A 237 11.90 -9.68 22.39
CA PHE A 237 10.50 -9.54 22.78
C PHE A 237 9.54 -9.68 21.59
N ALA A 238 9.83 -9.03 20.47
CA ALA A 238 9.05 -9.15 19.24
C ALA A 238 9.07 -10.58 18.70
N GLU A 239 10.22 -11.26 18.73
CA GLU A 239 10.37 -12.66 18.32
C GLU A 239 9.58 -13.61 19.23
N ALA A 240 9.64 -13.42 20.54
CA ALA A 240 8.88 -14.22 21.49
C ALA A 240 7.37 -14.03 21.33
N LEU A 241 6.91 -12.80 21.08
CA LEU A 241 5.50 -12.51 20.77
C LEU A 241 5.07 -13.21 19.47
N ALA A 242 5.87 -13.07 18.42
CA ALA A 242 5.59 -13.71 17.14
C ALA A 242 5.53 -15.23 17.28
N SER A 243 6.49 -15.83 17.99
CA SER A 243 6.48 -17.27 18.28
C SER A 243 5.25 -17.70 19.10
N GLY A 244 4.87 -16.92 20.11
CA GLY A 244 3.70 -17.21 20.95
C GLY A 244 2.39 -17.13 20.17
N ILE A 245 2.26 -16.15 19.27
CA ILE A 245 1.08 -16.01 18.40
C ILE A 245 1.04 -17.17 17.39
N ARG A 246 2.13 -17.46 16.68
CA ARG A 246 2.20 -18.55 15.69
C ARG A 246 1.87 -19.91 16.29
N GLY A 247 2.48 -20.26 17.42
CA GLY A 247 2.22 -21.54 18.07
C GLY A 247 0.75 -21.72 18.50
N ARG A 248 0.06 -20.62 18.82
CA ARG A 248 -1.38 -20.65 19.13
C ARG A 248 -2.21 -20.83 17.86
N LEU A 249 -1.85 -20.15 16.78
CA LEU A 249 -2.59 -20.17 15.51
C LEU A 249 -2.46 -21.51 14.77
N GLU A 250 -1.30 -22.16 14.81
CA GLU A 250 -1.09 -23.50 14.23
C GLU A 250 -2.11 -24.53 14.77
N ALA A 251 -2.42 -24.46 16.07
CA ALA A 251 -3.40 -25.33 16.69
C ALA A 251 -4.85 -25.12 16.18
N PHE A 252 -5.18 -23.93 15.67
CA PHE A 252 -6.49 -23.58 15.14
C PHE A 252 -6.63 -23.84 13.63
N VAL A 253 -5.60 -23.51 12.84
CA VAL A 253 -5.66 -23.57 11.36
C VAL A 253 -5.79 -25.01 10.87
N ALA A 254 -5.22 -25.98 11.59
CA ALA A 254 -5.39 -27.40 11.27
C ALA A 254 -6.85 -27.89 11.31
N ARG A 255 -7.79 -27.07 11.82
CA ARG A 255 -9.19 -27.44 12.02
C ARG A 255 -10.17 -26.73 11.09
N ASP A 256 -9.80 -25.60 10.47
CA ASP A 256 -10.71 -24.83 9.61
C ASP A 256 -9.97 -24.05 8.51
N HIS A 257 -10.19 -24.45 7.26
CA HIS A 257 -9.61 -23.77 6.08
C HIS A 257 -10.19 -22.36 5.86
N ARG A 258 -11.37 -22.02 6.40
CA ARG A 258 -12.00 -20.70 6.25
C ARG A 258 -11.27 -19.59 7.00
N VAL A 259 -10.47 -19.94 8.02
CA VAL A 259 -9.65 -18.98 8.77
C VAL A 259 -8.20 -18.90 8.28
N ARG A 260 -7.81 -19.76 7.32
CA ARG A 260 -6.45 -19.81 6.75
C ARG A 260 -5.94 -18.44 6.30
N HIS A 261 -6.76 -17.69 5.57
CA HIS A 261 -6.38 -16.36 5.08
C HIS A 261 -6.12 -15.35 6.19
N LYS A 262 -6.88 -15.42 7.30
CA LYS A 262 -6.61 -14.56 8.47
C LYS A 262 -5.27 -14.90 9.10
N TRP A 263 -4.93 -16.19 9.17
CA TRP A 263 -3.62 -16.62 9.61
C TRP A 263 -2.52 -16.12 8.68
N GLU A 264 -2.60 -16.39 7.37
CA GLU A 264 -1.60 -15.92 6.41
C GLU A 264 -1.31 -14.41 6.58
N ILE A 265 -2.35 -13.58 6.78
CA ILE A 265 -2.19 -12.15 7.09
C ILE A 265 -1.45 -11.92 8.42
N ILE A 266 -1.87 -12.58 9.51
CA ILE A 266 -1.20 -12.45 10.81
C ILE A 266 0.29 -12.83 10.70
N ASP A 267 0.60 -13.91 9.99
CA ASP A 267 1.98 -14.38 9.82
C ASP A 267 2.87 -13.34 9.15
N LEU A 268 2.38 -12.83 8.01
CA LEU A 268 3.10 -11.88 7.19
C LEU A 268 3.30 -10.58 7.96
N VAL A 269 2.28 -10.13 8.70
CA VAL A 269 2.39 -8.93 9.55
C VAL A 269 3.38 -9.13 10.69
N LEU A 270 3.41 -10.30 11.33
CA LEU A 270 4.42 -10.61 12.35
C LEU A 270 5.84 -10.63 11.77
N ALA A 271 6.03 -11.26 10.61
CA ALA A 271 7.32 -11.27 9.91
C ALA A 271 7.77 -9.84 9.53
N ILE A 272 6.85 -8.98 9.07
CA ILE A 272 7.13 -7.56 8.79
C ILE A 272 7.58 -6.83 10.06
N ILE A 273 6.90 -7.01 11.19
CA ILE A 273 7.26 -6.33 12.44
C ILE A 273 8.61 -6.81 12.97
N VAL A 274 8.84 -8.13 13.03
CA VAL A 274 10.12 -8.70 13.45
C VAL A 274 11.25 -8.23 12.54
N GLY A 275 11.05 -8.28 11.22
CA GLY A 275 12.03 -7.82 10.25
C GLY A 275 12.30 -6.33 10.32
N ALA A 276 11.28 -5.51 10.57
CA ALA A 276 11.47 -4.07 10.73
C ALA A 276 12.36 -3.73 11.93
N VAL A 277 12.24 -4.46 13.04
CA VAL A 277 13.13 -4.30 14.20
C VAL A 277 14.51 -4.88 13.91
N ARG A 278 14.58 -6.11 13.38
CA ARG A 278 15.84 -6.82 13.13
C ARG A 278 16.77 -6.09 12.15
N PHE A 279 16.20 -5.55 11.07
CA PHE A 279 16.92 -4.78 10.06
C PHE A 279 16.96 -3.28 10.37
N ARG A 280 16.54 -2.87 11.57
CA ARG A 280 16.64 -1.49 12.06
C ARG A 280 15.95 -0.46 11.15
N LEU A 281 14.86 -0.84 10.48
CA LEU A 281 14.23 -0.02 9.44
C LEU A 281 13.68 1.32 9.97
N LEU A 282 13.42 1.41 11.28
CA LEU A 282 12.97 2.65 11.94
C LEU A 282 14.10 3.66 12.23
N SER A 283 15.34 3.20 12.29
CA SER A 283 16.52 4.01 12.62
C SER A 283 17.53 4.12 11.47
N ASP A 284 17.51 3.20 10.50
CA ASP A 284 18.30 3.29 9.28
C ASP A 284 17.81 4.46 8.41
N PRO A 285 18.68 5.40 8.01
CA PRO A 285 18.29 6.55 7.18
C PRO A 285 17.73 6.17 5.80
N ARG A 286 18.05 4.97 5.29
CA ARG A 286 17.49 4.43 4.04
C ARG A 286 16.06 3.90 4.22
N GLY A 287 15.61 3.69 5.46
CA GLY A 287 14.30 3.12 5.77
C GLY A 287 14.08 1.78 5.08
N LEU A 288 12.99 1.65 4.31
CA LEU A 288 12.67 0.42 3.57
C LEU A 288 13.70 0.09 2.48
N GLU A 289 14.47 1.05 1.97
CA GLU A 289 15.47 0.81 0.93
C GLU A 289 16.67 0.01 1.47
N ALA A 290 16.84 -0.07 2.79
CA ALA A 290 17.86 -0.88 3.44
C ALA A 290 17.73 -2.39 3.15
N ILE A 291 16.56 -2.84 2.68
CA ILE A 291 16.26 -4.24 2.39
C ILE A 291 15.91 -4.49 0.91
N ASP A 292 16.16 -3.53 0.02
CA ASP A 292 15.88 -3.69 -1.41
C ASP A 292 16.81 -4.73 -2.08
N GLU A 293 17.90 -5.14 -1.42
CA GLU A 293 18.78 -6.23 -1.88
C GLU A 293 18.15 -7.62 -1.73
N TYR A 294 17.13 -7.78 -0.88
CA TYR A 294 16.46 -9.06 -0.66
C TYR A 294 15.22 -9.18 -1.55
N GLU A 295 14.97 -10.40 -2.01
CA GLU A 295 13.68 -10.77 -2.58
C GLU A 295 12.61 -10.78 -1.47
N CYS A 296 11.38 -10.34 -1.77
CA CYS A 296 10.31 -10.20 -0.78
C CYS A 296 10.01 -11.48 0.03
N ARG A 297 9.86 -12.63 -0.63
CA ARG A 297 9.61 -13.92 0.06
C ARG A 297 10.83 -14.36 0.85
N GLU A 298 12.03 -14.16 0.32
CA GLU A 298 13.28 -14.43 1.04
C GLU A 298 13.35 -13.65 2.34
N TRP A 299 13.13 -12.33 2.28
CA TRP A 299 13.15 -11.47 3.45
C TRP A 299 12.06 -11.84 4.47
N LEU A 300 10.84 -12.12 4.01
CA LEU A 300 9.76 -12.58 4.89
C LEU A 300 10.10 -13.91 5.59
N ARG A 301 10.69 -14.86 4.84
CA ARG A 301 11.15 -16.16 5.37
C ARG A 301 12.22 -15.97 6.44
N MET A 302 13.23 -15.14 6.18
CA MET A 302 14.27 -14.82 7.17
C MET A 302 13.66 -14.29 8.47
N ASN A 303 12.53 -13.57 8.39
CA ASN A 303 11.81 -13.00 9.51
C ASN A 303 10.68 -13.89 10.08
N GLY A 304 10.67 -15.16 9.71
CA GLY A 304 9.88 -16.21 10.34
C GLY A 304 8.50 -16.42 9.75
N ALA A 305 8.20 -15.87 8.56
CA ALA A 305 7.00 -16.26 7.82
C ALA A 305 7.05 -17.75 7.44
N ALA A 306 5.95 -18.46 7.63
CA ALA A 306 5.76 -19.85 7.22
C ALA A 306 5.62 -19.96 5.70
N GLU A 307 6.08 -21.07 5.12
CA GLU A 307 5.99 -21.31 3.66
C GLU A 307 4.55 -21.19 3.14
N GLY A 308 3.55 -21.69 3.89
CA GLY A 308 2.14 -21.56 3.50
C GLY A 308 1.67 -20.10 3.35
N SER A 309 2.23 -19.18 4.14
CA SER A 309 1.94 -17.75 4.05
C SER A 309 2.69 -17.09 2.90
N LEU A 310 3.94 -17.52 2.65
CA LEU A 310 4.73 -17.08 1.49
C LEU A 310 4.09 -17.50 0.17
N ASP A 311 3.44 -18.66 0.15
CA ASP A 311 2.69 -19.21 -0.98
C ASP A 311 1.21 -18.82 -0.98
N SER A 312 0.79 -17.88 -0.13
CA SER A 312 -0.60 -17.42 -0.08
C SER A 312 -1.00 -16.62 -1.31
N ALA A 313 -2.31 -16.56 -1.58
CA ALA A 313 -2.87 -15.68 -2.60
C ALA A 313 -2.57 -14.20 -2.35
N PHE A 314 -2.39 -13.79 -1.09
CA PHE A 314 -1.97 -12.43 -0.74
C PHE A 314 -0.60 -12.10 -1.28
N VAL A 315 0.40 -12.95 -0.99
CA VAL A 315 1.77 -12.72 -1.44
C VAL A 315 1.84 -12.78 -2.96
N ARG A 316 1.20 -13.76 -3.62
CA ARG A 316 1.10 -13.79 -5.09
C ARG A 316 0.46 -12.53 -5.66
N GLY A 317 -0.61 -12.04 -5.04
CA GLY A 317 -1.28 -10.80 -5.44
C GLY A 317 -0.36 -9.58 -5.43
N LEU A 318 0.67 -9.53 -4.56
CA LEU A 318 1.68 -8.46 -4.59
C LEU A 318 2.51 -8.49 -5.87
N TYR A 319 2.94 -9.68 -6.32
CA TYR A 319 3.69 -9.85 -7.56
C TYR A 319 2.82 -9.59 -8.78
N ASP A 320 1.58 -10.09 -8.78
CA ASP A 320 0.62 -9.88 -9.86
C ASP A 320 0.30 -8.40 -10.05
N LEU A 321 0.05 -7.67 -8.95
CA LEU A 321 -0.24 -6.24 -8.99
C LEU A 321 0.95 -5.42 -9.50
N ALA A 322 2.17 -5.85 -9.18
CA ALA A 322 3.40 -5.17 -9.60
C ALA A 322 3.94 -5.65 -10.96
N LEU A 323 3.33 -6.67 -11.58
CA LEU A 323 3.86 -7.39 -12.76
C LEU A 323 5.32 -7.85 -12.54
N ALA A 324 5.63 -8.31 -11.33
CA ALA A 324 6.98 -8.56 -10.85
C ALA A 324 7.45 -9.99 -11.16
N TYR A 325 7.49 -10.33 -12.44
CA TYR A 325 7.89 -11.65 -12.95
C TYR A 325 8.91 -11.51 -14.08
N GLU A 326 10.03 -12.22 -13.97
CA GLU A 326 11.09 -12.14 -14.99
C GLU A 326 10.59 -12.69 -16.33
N GLY A 327 10.60 -11.84 -17.36
CA GLY A 327 10.05 -12.20 -18.67
C GLY A 327 8.54 -12.49 -18.67
N GLY A 328 7.82 -12.13 -17.59
CA GLY A 328 6.41 -12.48 -17.40
C GLY A 328 6.17 -13.94 -16.98
N ASP A 329 7.20 -14.68 -16.58
CA ASP A 329 7.09 -16.08 -16.13
C ASP A 329 6.65 -16.15 -14.65
N PRO A 330 5.45 -16.67 -14.33
CA PRO A 330 4.98 -16.81 -12.95
C PRO A 330 5.87 -17.70 -12.06
N GLY A 331 6.69 -18.57 -12.66
CA GLY A 331 7.67 -19.39 -11.94
C GLY A 331 8.93 -18.63 -11.53
N ARG A 332 9.09 -17.37 -11.96
CA ARG A 332 10.25 -16.51 -11.69
C ARG A 332 9.82 -15.17 -11.08
N PRO A 333 9.18 -15.17 -9.90
CA PRO A 333 8.83 -13.94 -9.20
C PRO A 333 10.09 -13.19 -8.77
N GLY A 334 10.07 -11.86 -8.85
CA GLY A 334 11.17 -11.01 -8.42
C GLY A 334 10.71 -9.62 -8.01
N LEU A 335 10.60 -9.40 -6.70
CA LEU A 335 10.20 -8.11 -6.14
C LEU A 335 11.08 -7.77 -4.94
N ALA A 336 11.74 -6.61 -4.97
CA ALA A 336 12.55 -6.12 -3.86
C ALA A 336 11.70 -5.98 -2.58
N ALA A 337 12.20 -6.47 -1.45
CA ALA A 337 11.44 -6.53 -0.21
C ALA A 337 10.99 -5.14 0.28
N GLY A 338 11.85 -4.12 0.16
CA GLY A 338 11.52 -2.75 0.53
C GLY A 338 10.37 -2.17 -0.30
N GLN A 339 10.35 -2.42 -1.61
CA GLN A 339 9.24 -2.02 -2.50
C GLN A 339 7.95 -2.80 -2.21
N ALA A 340 8.04 -4.11 -1.95
CA ALA A 340 6.88 -4.93 -1.60
C ALA A 340 6.20 -4.43 -0.31
N LEU A 341 7.00 -4.14 0.72
CA LEU A 341 6.51 -3.56 1.98
C LEU A 341 5.95 -2.16 1.75
N ARG A 342 6.65 -1.30 0.99
CA ARG A 342 6.19 0.07 0.70
C ARG A 342 4.82 0.05 0.02
N GLY A 343 4.63 -0.80 -0.99
CA GLY A 343 3.36 -0.99 -1.69
C GLY A 343 2.26 -1.47 -0.75
N SER A 344 2.51 -2.56 -0.03
CA SER A 344 1.54 -3.18 0.90
C SER A 344 1.10 -2.24 2.02
N LEU A 345 2.06 -1.61 2.72
CA LEU A 345 1.77 -0.71 3.84
C LEU A 345 0.97 0.50 3.38
N ARG A 346 1.30 1.08 2.22
CA ARG A 346 0.53 2.19 1.65
C ARG A 346 -0.87 1.76 1.21
N MET A 347 -0.96 0.61 0.56
CA MET A 347 -2.23 0.04 0.10
C MET A 347 -3.22 -0.15 1.24
N PHE A 348 -2.79 -0.77 2.34
CA PHE A 348 -3.73 -1.16 3.40
C PHE A 348 -3.87 -0.14 4.53
N PHE A 349 -2.88 0.71 4.78
CA PHE A 349 -2.89 1.60 5.96
C PHE A 349 -2.99 3.08 5.62
N SER A 350 -2.95 3.46 4.35
CA SER A 350 -2.90 4.86 3.98
C SER A 350 -3.61 5.21 2.68
N TYR A 351 -4.57 4.38 2.25
CA TYR A 351 -5.49 4.77 1.19
C TYR A 351 -6.48 5.81 1.71
N ARG A 352 -6.94 6.70 0.82
CA ARG A 352 -7.98 7.70 1.11
C ARG A 352 -9.19 7.46 0.21
N GLY A 353 -10.39 7.69 0.74
CA GLY A 353 -11.63 7.37 0.07
C GLY A 353 -11.77 5.85 -0.08
N ALA A 354 -11.45 5.26 -1.23
CA ALA A 354 -11.52 3.81 -1.46
C ALA A 354 -10.15 3.17 -1.67
N LEU A 355 -10.05 1.87 -1.39
CA LEU A 355 -8.83 1.08 -1.62
C LEU A 355 -8.45 1.09 -3.10
N LEU A 356 -9.43 0.82 -3.97
CA LEU A 356 -9.31 0.81 -5.41
C LEU A 356 -10.20 1.89 -6.03
N TRP A 357 -9.79 2.38 -7.20
CA TRP A 357 -10.52 3.35 -7.99
C TRP A 357 -10.52 2.90 -9.45
N LYS A 358 -11.72 2.65 -9.99
CA LYS A 358 -11.94 2.22 -11.36
C LYS A 358 -12.22 3.41 -12.24
N MET A 359 -11.73 3.37 -13.48
CA MET A 359 -12.04 4.40 -14.47
C MET A 359 -13.34 4.06 -15.18
N ARG A 360 -14.18 5.08 -15.45
CA ARG A 360 -15.46 4.90 -16.20
C ARG A 360 -15.25 4.65 -17.69
N ALA A 361 -14.08 5.02 -18.21
CA ALA A 361 -13.63 4.80 -19.58
C ALA A 361 -12.16 4.35 -19.56
N GLY A 362 -11.53 4.22 -20.72
CA GLY A 362 -10.13 3.84 -20.81
C GLY A 362 -9.22 4.90 -20.20
N MET A 363 -8.04 4.49 -19.74
CA MET A 363 -7.03 5.38 -19.16
C MET A 363 -6.60 6.48 -20.16
N GLY A 364 -6.61 6.17 -21.46
CA GLY A 364 -6.43 7.15 -22.53
C GLY A 364 -7.42 8.31 -22.46
N ASP A 365 -8.70 8.02 -22.20
CA ASP A 365 -9.77 9.04 -22.13
C ASP A 365 -9.79 9.75 -20.78
N VAL A 366 -9.56 8.99 -19.71
CA VAL A 366 -9.72 9.48 -18.33
C VAL A 366 -8.48 10.21 -17.83
N VAL A 367 -7.29 9.84 -18.29
CA VAL A 367 -6.02 10.40 -17.81
C VAL A 367 -5.35 11.19 -18.93
N PHE A 368 -5.04 10.55 -20.05
CA PHE A 368 -4.13 11.15 -21.04
C PHE A 368 -4.78 12.22 -21.92
N ALA A 369 -6.04 12.08 -22.31
CA ALA A 369 -6.74 13.09 -23.09
C ALA A 369 -6.89 14.43 -22.34
N PRO A 370 -7.30 14.46 -21.05
CA PRO A 370 -7.26 15.68 -20.24
C PRO A 370 -5.89 16.34 -20.19
N PHE A 371 -4.83 15.56 -19.90
CA PHE A 371 -3.48 16.10 -19.85
C PHE A 371 -3.02 16.64 -21.21
N TYR A 372 -3.34 15.95 -22.30
CA TYR A 372 -3.06 16.43 -23.65
C TYR A 372 -3.71 17.79 -23.93
N GLU A 373 -5.00 17.95 -23.58
CA GLU A 373 -5.69 19.22 -23.77
C GLU A 373 -5.05 20.35 -22.96
N VAL A 374 -4.70 20.10 -21.69
CA VAL A 374 -4.02 21.11 -20.87
C VAL A 374 -2.64 21.44 -21.44
N LEU A 375 -1.81 20.44 -21.72
CA LEU A 375 -0.45 20.64 -22.24
C LEU A 375 -0.46 21.39 -23.58
N LYS A 376 -1.42 21.07 -24.46
CA LYS A 376 -1.63 21.81 -25.71
C LYS A 376 -2.00 23.27 -25.47
N ARG A 377 -2.88 23.57 -24.50
CA ARG A 377 -3.22 24.96 -24.12
C ARG A 377 -2.01 25.71 -23.55
N ARG A 378 -1.08 24.98 -22.92
CA ARG A 378 0.18 25.50 -22.37
C ARG A 378 1.32 25.59 -23.40
N GLY A 379 1.07 25.25 -24.67
CA GLY A 379 2.04 25.39 -25.76
C GLY A 379 3.10 24.28 -25.84
N VAL A 380 2.81 23.10 -25.28
CA VAL A 380 3.66 21.90 -25.34
C VAL A 380 3.45 21.11 -26.63
#